data_AF-A0A925GVG6-F1
#
_entry.id   AF-A0A925GVG6-F1
#
_cell.length_a   1.000
_cell.length_b   1.000
_cell.length_c   1.000
_cell.angle_alpha   90.00
_cell.angle_beta   90.00
_cell.angle_gamma   90.00
#
_symmetry.space_group_name_H-M   'P 1'
#
loop_
_entity.id
_entity.type
_entity.pdbx_description
1 polymer ?
#
loop_
_entity_poly.entity_id
_entity_poly.type
_entity_poly.pdbx_seq_one_letter_code
_entity_poly.pdbx_strand_id
1 'polypeptide(L)'
;MPAALLVRFRPAGPWRLGPDDGARHRTASVLHSDALYSAITIAMRDLGWIEEWLGVTAESSDVGVRLTSCYPYTGRLLMIEPPRSLWPLAQSGKLRWKAARLVPVSVIPSLIANEVLQEGSWAVDPVSECLLPVTKNGPMHPPFRVVRRRLAPVDRMSGASESTTDAACLQFAPASGMWFAATFATEEIKTVWLDRMRAACRLLADSGIGGGRSRGWGRSEEPRFETPQDLTRMLTGTAASNGGESAWWLLSLFSPGAADDVDWKRGNYRITIRSGRTETATSWGELKARVNMISEGSVVLSGTQPLGASRNIAADGAAHPVYRSGIAVAIAIPWRDSRRLPWMGAEEPATVTAAPDLAVGDVAVGEVAVGEVAEVKPVESGWDEPAVVDELGAAEEVLVEQDEPTVLDEPAAGEANLIEEDSEALEETVVGEESALEEPPVEEPPVEEPPAIEPPVQEPPAEAPPVNEPEALEEELHERKEEPLV
;
A
#
# COMPACT_ATOMS: atom_id res chain seq x y z
N MET A 1 21.97 12.27 2.58
CA MET A 1 20.59 12.10 3.10
C MET A 1 19.77 11.53 1.97
N PRO A 2 18.99 10.45 2.15
CA PRO A 2 18.79 9.52 1.07
C PRO A 2 17.88 10.14 0.03
N ALA A 3 18.46 10.38 -1.14
CA ALA A 3 17.71 10.65 -2.33
C ALA A 3 16.67 9.52 -2.49
N ALA A 4 15.47 9.90 -2.89
CA ALA A 4 14.40 8.95 -3.11
C ALA A 4 13.88 9.05 -4.53
N LEU A 5 13.35 7.94 -5.02
CA LEU A 5 12.48 7.91 -6.19
C LEU A 5 11.05 7.79 -5.67
N LEU A 6 10.23 8.81 -5.91
CA LEU A 6 8.80 8.76 -5.68
C LEU A 6 8.11 8.30 -6.96
N VAL A 7 7.26 7.29 -6.85
CA VAL A 7 6.51 6.71 -7.97
C VAL A 7 5.03 6.90 -7.71
N ARG A 8 4.27 7.36 -8.71
CA ARG A 8 2.80 7.38 -8.69
C ARG A 8 2.24 6.54 -9.82
N PHE A 9 1.42 5.56 -9.46
CA PHE A 9 0.60 4.80 -10.38
C PHE A 9 -0.79 5.43 -10.44
N ARG A 10 -1.24 5.73 -11.66
CA ARG A 10 -2.62 6.13 -11.94
C ARG A 10 -3.37 4.93 -12.52
N PRO A 11 -4.22 4.24 -11.72
CA PRO A 11 -4.85 3.00 -12.14
C PRO A 11 -5.70 3.16 -13.40
N ALA A 12 -5.53 2.25 -14.36
CA ALA A 12 -6.34 2.16 -15.57
C ALA A 12 -7.60 1.30 -15.38
N GLY A 13 -7.71 0.66 -14.21
CA GLY A 13 -8.80 -0.22 -13.84
C GLY A 13 -8.77 -0.54 -12.34
N PRO A 14 -9.62 -1.47 -11.87
CA PRO A 14 -9.68 -1.84 -10.47
C PRO A 14 -8.39 -2.51 -10.00
N TRP A 15 -8.00 -2.27 -8.76
CA TRP A 15 -6.88 -2.97 -8.11
C TRP A 15 -7.39 -3.86 -6.98
N ARG A 16 -6.88 -5.09 -6.88
CA ARG A 16 -7.16 -5.93 -5.71
C ARG A 16 -5.93 -6.03 -4.83
N LEU A 17 -6.01 -5.40 -3.67
CA LEU A 17 -5.00 -5.50 -2.62
C LEU A 17 -5.47 -6.51 -1.59
N GLY A 18 -4.80 -7.66 -1.47
CA GLY A 18 -5.21 -8.70 -0.53
C GLY A 18 -5.14 -8.21 0.93
N PRO A 19 -6.18 -8.44 1.75
CA PRO A 19 -6.09 -8.20 3.20
C PRO A 19 -5.14 -9.21 3.86
N ASP A 20 -4.78 -8.96 5.13
CA ASP A 20 -3.84 -9.81 5.89
C ASP A 20 -4.26 -11.29 6.00
N ASP A 21 -5.56 -11.55 6.02
CA ASP A 21 -6.14 -12.91 6.09
C ASP A 21 -6.35 -13.57 4.71
N GLY A 22 -6.06 -12.86 3.62
CA GLY A 22 -6.24 -13.34 2.26
C GLY A 22 -7.70 -13.44 1.79
N ALA A 23 -8.67 -12.94 2.55
CA ALA A 23 -10.08 -13.02 2.19
C ALA A 23 -10.36 -12.40 0.80
N ARG A 24 -11.10 -13.13 -0.05
CA ARG A 24 -11.44 -12.67 -1.41
C ARG A 24 -12.45 -11.53 -1.42
N HIS A 25 -13.40 -11.55 -0.48
CA HIS A 25 -14.48 -10.59 -0.34
C HIS A 25 -14.08 -9.29 0.36
N ARG A 26 -12.80 -9.12 0.73
CA ARG A 26 -12.24 -7.89 1.31
C ARG A 26 -11.01 -7.44 0.51
N THR A 27 -10.68 -6.17 0.64
CA THR A 27 -9.49 -5.56 0.05
C THR A 27 -8.84 -4.62 1.07
N ALA A 28 -7.52 -4.56 1.07
CA ALA A 28 -6.76 -3.54 1.79
C ALA A 28 -6.80 -2.21 1.02
N SER A 29 -6.56 -1.10 1.75
CA SER A 29 -6.41 0.25 1.18
C SER A 29 -4.95 0.66 0.94
N VAL A 30 -4.00 -0.10 1.50
CA VAL A 30 -2.55 0.09 1.37
C VAL A 30 -1.98 -1.20 0.79
N LEU A 31 -1.08 -1.08 -0.18
CA LEU A 31 -0.28 -2.20 -0.65
C LEU A 31 1.00 -2.24 0.19
N HIS A 32 1.06 -3.19 1.10
CA HIS A 32 2.20 -3.35 2.00
C HIS A 32 3.52 -3.57 1.26
N SER A 33 4.61 -3.10 1.86
CA SER A 33 5.96 -3.13 1.29
C SER A 33 6.43 -4.54 0.93
N ASP A 34 5.99 -5.58 1.64
CA ASP A 34 6.33 -6.97 1.33
C ASP A 34 5.75 -7.43 -0.02
N ALA A 35 4.51 -7.05 -0.30
CA ALA A 35 3.81 -7.35 -1.54
C ALA A 35 4.33 -6.48 -2.69
N LEU A 36 4.61 -5.19 -2.43
CA LEU A 36 5.27 -4.31 -3.41
C LEU A 36 6.67 -4.83 -3.77
N TYR A 37 7.47 -5.22 -2.77
CA TYR A 37 8.78 -5.83 -2.96
C TYR A 37 8.67 -7.11 -3.79
N SER A 38 7.67 -7.95 -3.52
CA SER A 38 7.43 -9.18 -4.30
C SER A 38 7.11 -8.86 -5.77
N ALA A 39 6.26 -7.86 -6.03
CA ALA A 39 5.92 -7.43 -7.38
C ALA A 39 7.15 -6.88 -8.13
N ILE A 40 7.95 -6.03 -7.48
CA ILE A 40 9.19 -5.51 -8.06
C ILE A 40 10.21 -6.63 -8.28
N THR A 41 10.34 -7.58 -7.35
CA THR A 41 11.24 -8.73 -7.50
C THR A 41 10.87 -9.57 -8.73
N ILE A 42 9.57 -9.79 -8.97
CA ILE A 42 9.09 -10.47 -10.17
C ILE A 42 9.42 -9.64 -11.43
N ALA A 43 9.21 -8.33 -11.41
CA ALA A 43 9.57 -7.47 -12.52
C ALA A 43 11.09 -7.45 -12.79
N MET A 44 11.92 -7.45 -11.75
CA MET A 44 13.39 -7.53 -11.88
C MET A 44 13.82 -8.86 -12.48
N ARG A 45 13.17 -9.98 -12.12
CA ARG A 45 13.37 -11.27 -12.78
C ARG A 45 13.03 -11.21 -14.26
N ASP A 46 11.87 -10.66 -14.60
CA ASP A 46 11.42 -10.59 -15.99
C ASP A 46 12.31 -9.64 -16.83
N LEU A 47 12.95 -8.65 -16.19
CA LEU A 47 13.95 -7.76 -16.79
C LEU A 47 15.39 -8.32 -16.78
N GLY A 48 15.62 -9.48 -16.16
CA GLY A 48 16.93 -10.14 -16.11
C GLY A 48 17.93 -9.58 -15.10
N TRP A 49 17.46 -8.99 -13.99
CA TRP A 49 18.28 -8.39 -12.92
C TRP A 49 18.01 -8.98 -11.53
N ILE A 50 17.54 -10.23 -11.46
CA ILE A 50 17.09 -10.82 -10.19
C ILE A 50 18.25 -11.05 -9.22
N GLU A 51 19.38 -11.57 -9.68
CA GLU A 51 20.53 -11.86 -8.86
C GLU A 51 21.09 -10.57 -8.23
N GLU A 52 21.29 -9.51 -9.02
CA GLU A 52 21.78 -8.24 -8.46
C GLU A 52 20.72 -7.59 -7.55
N TRP A 53 19.43 -7.75 -7.85
CA TRP A 53 18.35 -7.21 -7.02
C TRP A 53 18.33 -7.87 -5.64
N LEU A 54 18.41 -9.20 -5.59
CA LEU A 54 18.49 -9.94 -4.33
C LEU A 54 19.78 -9.60 -3.58
N GLY A 55 20.90 -9.51 -4.30
CA GLY A 55 22.22 -9.16 -3.75
C GLY A 55 22.27 -7.81 -3.05
N VAL A 56 21.52 -6.80 -3.51
CA VAL A 56 21.44 -5.48 -2.83
C VAL A 56 20.27 -5.35 -1.85
N THR A 57 19.37 -6.34 -1.79
CA THR A 57 18.18 -6.30 -0.92
C THR A 57 18.15 -7.45 0.07
N ALA A 58 17.62 -8.62 -0.32
CA ALA A 58 17.34 -9.71 0.60
C ALA A 58 18.59 -10.42 1.13
N GLU A 59 19.68 -10.40 0.38
CA GLU A 59 20.93 -11.12 0.71
C GLU A 59 22.00 -10.20 1.30
N SER A 60 21.81 -8.88 1.24
CA SER A 60 22.72 -7.92 1.84
C SER A 60 22.42 -7.69 3.32
N SER A 61 23.46 -7.65 4.15
CA SER A 61 23.38 -7.11 5.51
C SER A 61 23.26 -5.58 5.53
N ASP A 62 23.74 -4.90 4.49
CA ASP A 62 23.59 -3.46 4.29
C ASP A 62 22.65 -3.22 3.10
N VAL A 63 21.35 -3.11 3.40
CA VAL A 63 20.32 -3.04 2.37
C VAL A 63 20.47 -1.75 1.55
N GLY A 64 20.74 -1.90 0.26
CA GLY A 64 20.99 -0.80 -0.67
C GLY A 64 19.72 -0.09 -1.14
N VAL A 65 18.63 -0.84 -1.36
CA VAL A 65 17.34 -0.29 -1.83
C VAL A 65 16.24 -0.64 -0.84
N ARG A 66 15.50 0.37 -0.39
CA ARG A 66 14.40 0.21 0.58
C ARG A 66 13.12 0.80 0.00
N LEU A 67 11.98 0.18 0.29
CA LEU A 67 10.69 0.54 -0.27
C LEU A 67 9.71 0.89 0.86
N THR A 68 9.05 2.03 0.75
CA THR A 68 7.85 2.27 1.57
C THR A 68 6.75 1.33 1.14
N SER A 69 5.71 1.21 1.96
CA SER A 69 4.43 0.72 1.46
C SER A 69 3.85 1.70 0.45
N CYS A 70 2.90 1.21 -0.35
CA CYS A 70 2.27 1.98 -1.40
C CYS A 70 0.89 2.45 -0.92
N TYR A 71 0.74 3.76 -0.81
CA TYR A 71 -0.37 4.46 -0.19
C TYR A 71 -1.24 5.16 -1.24
N PRO A 72 -2.50 5.47 -0.96
CA PRO A 72 -3.32 6.19 -1.92
C PRO A 72 -2.92 7.67 -2.05
N TYR A 73 -3.28 8.28 -3.17
CA TYR A 73 -3.25 9.73 -3.34
C TYR A 73 -4.52 10.21 -4.06
N THR A 74 -4.89 11.47 -3.86
CA THR A 74 -5.97 12.15 -4.61
C THR A 74 -5.51 13.55 -5.01
N GLY A 75 -5.56 13.86 -6.31
CA GLY A 75 -5.04 15.10 -6.86
C GLY A 75 -3.55 15.29 -6.53
N ARG A 76 -3.24 16.27 -5.66
CA ARG A 76 -1.89 16.55 -5.15
C ARG A 76 -1.64 16.01 -3.73
N LEU A 77 -2.67 15.47 -3.09
CA LEU A 77 -2.59 14.98 -1.71
C LEU A 77 -2.06 13.55 -1.70
N LEU A 78 -0.82 13.40 -1.25
CA LEU A 78 -0.24 12.10 -0.90
C LEU A 78 -0.76 11.70 0.48
N MET A 79 -1.40 10.54 0.58
CA MET A 79 -1.84 10.01 1.86
C MET A 79 -0.77 9.11 2.47
N ILE A 80 -0.72 9.02 3.79
CA ILE A 80 0.23 8.19 4.52
C ILE A 80 -0.35 7.75 5.87
N GLU A 81 0.14 6.63 6.44
CA GLU A 81 -0.17 6.28 7.83
C GLU A 81 0.67 7.15 8.78
N PRO A 82 0.05 8.01 9.61
CA PRO A 82 0.79 8.93 10.48
C PRO A 82 1.53 8.19 11.61
N PRO A 83 2.53 8.84 12.24
CA PRO A 83 3.20 8.28 13.41
C PRO A 83 2.20 8.00 14.54
N ARG A 84 2.11 6.74 14.99
CA ARG A 84 1.17 6.30 16.04
C ARG A 84 1.39 6.97 17.40
N SER A 85 2.60 7.45 17.69
CA SER A 85 2.87 8.23 18.92
C SER A 85 2.23 9.63 18.88
N LEU A 86 1.94 10.15 17.68
CA LEU A 86 1.36 11.47 17.44
C LEU A 86 -0.10 11.41 16.94
N TRP A 87 -0.60 10.22 16.61
CA TRP A 87 -1.93 10.00 16.03
C TRP A 87 -2.65 8.79 16.64
N PRO A 88 -3.97 8.85 16.91
CA PRO A 88 -4.88 9.97 16.65
C PRO A 88 -4.71 11.12 17.67
N LEU A 89 -5.14 12.31 17.25
CA LEU A 89 -5.24 13.47 18.14
C LEU A 89 -6.25 13.21 19.26
N ALA A 90 -6.06 13.91 20.39
CA ALA A 90 -7.04 13.90 21.47
C ALA A 90 -8.39 14.40 20.93
N GLN A 91 -9.47 13.71 21.30
CA GLN A 91 -10.80 14.07 20.83
C GLN A 91 -11.24 15.39 21.49
N SER A 92 -11.33 16.46 20.72
CA SER A 92 -11.76 17.80 21.19
C SER A 92 -13.14 18.21 20.71
N GLY A 93 -13.58 17.75 19.52
CA GLY A 93 -14.85 18.17 18.94
C GLY A 93 -15.56 17.07 18.14
N LYS A 94 -16.12 17.43 16.99
CA LYS A 94 -17.02 16.56 16.21
C LYS A 94 -16.25 15.57 15.32
N LEU A 95 -15.05 15.94 14.90
CA LEU A 95 -14.28 15.13 13.96
C LEU A 95 -13.68 13.92 14.66
N ARG A 96 -14.03 12.71 14.22
CA ARG A 96 -13.51 11.46 14.81
C ARG A 96 -12.11 11.15 14.28
N TRP A 97 -11.08 11.75 14.86
CA TRP A 97 -9.68 11.56 14.44
C TRP A 97 -9.26 10.09 14.34
N LYS A 98 -9.72 9.25 15.29
CA LYS A 98 -9.44 7.81 15.32
C LYS A 98 -9.94 7.04 14.08
N ALA A 99 -10.96 7.55 13.38
CA ALA A 99 -11.51 6.91 12.19
C ALA A 99 -10.64 7.15 10.94
N ALA A 100 -9.75 8.16 10.96
CA ALA A 100 -8.80 8.38 9.89
C ALA A 100 -7.53 7.56 10.14
N ARG A 101 -7.30 6.55 9.29
CA ARG A 101 -6.07 5.75 9.28
C ARG A 101 -5.00 6.39 8.41
N LEU A 102 -5.42 7.09 7.37
CA LEU A 102 -4.55 7.74 6.39
C LEU A 102 -4.74 9.26 6.46
N VAL A 103 -3.65 10.01 6.54
CA VAL A 103 -3.66 11.47 6.55
C VAL A 103 -2.83 12.03 5.39
N PRO A 104 -3.13 13.25 4.91
CA PRO A 104 -2.26 13.90 3.93
C PRO A 104 -0.87 14.12 4.51
N VAL A 105 0.19 13.92 3.71
CA VAL A 105 1.58 14.19 4.11
C VAL A 105 1.76 15.60 4.65
N SER A 106 1.00 16.58 4.13
CA SER A 106 1.05 17.98 4.59
C SER A 106 0.61 18.18 6.06
N VAL A 107 -0.04 17.19 6.68
CA VAL A 107 -0.44 17.23 8.10
C VAL A 107 0.73 16.85 9.03
N ILE A 108 1.69 16.07 8.54
CA ILE A 108 2.78 15.52 9.36
C ILE A 108 3.66 16.60 10.01
N PRO A 109 4.08 17.69 9.31
CA PRO A 109 4.86 18.75 9.95
C PRO A 109 4.14 19.37 11.15
N SER A 110 2.83 19.65 11.03
CA SER A 110 2.01 20.18 12.13
C SER A 110 1.90 19.19 13.30
N LEU A 111 1.78 17.88 13.04
CA LEU A 111 1.80 16.87 14.11
C LEU A 111 3.13 16.85 14.85
N ILE A 112 4.25 16.91 14.12
CA ILE A 112 5.59 16.96 14.70
C ILE A 112 5.78 18.27 15.48
N ALA A 113 5.31 19.40 14.97
CA ALA A 113 5.40 20.70 15.63
C ALA A 113 4.44 20.86 16.83
N ASN A 114 3.52 19.90 17.06
CA ASN A 114 2.44 20.00 18.05
C ASN A 114 1.44 21.13 17.79
N GLU A 115 1.22 21.46 16.52
CA GLU A 115 0.25 22.46 16.11
C GLU A 115 -1.17 21.89 16.15
N VAL A 116 -2.14 22.76 16.46
CA VAL A 116 -3.55 22.38 16.52
C VAL A 116 -4.13 22.36 15.11
N LEU A 117 -4.66 21.21 14.70
CA LEU A 117 -5.43 21.08 13.46
C LEU A 117 -6.85 21.63 13.65
N GLN A 118 -7.24 22.54 12.75
CA GLN A 118 -8.59 23.11 12.76
C GLN A 118 -9.62 22.06 12.29
N GLU A 119 -10.44 21.53 13.20
CA GLU A 119 -11.40 20.45 12.89
C GLU A 119 -12.33 20.77 11.71
N GLY A 120 -12.79 22.02 11.59
CA GLY A 120 -13.69 22.44 10.51
C GLY A 120 -13.07 22.39 9.11
N SER A 121 -11.75 22.29 9.00
CA SER A 121 -11.03 22.17 7.73
C SER A 121 -10.91 20.73 7.25
N TRP A 122 -11.42 19.74 7.99
CA TRP A 122 -11.19 18.32 7.73
C TRP A 122 -12.47 17.49 7.85
N ALA A 123 -12.55 16.44 7.05
CA ALA A 123 -13.55 15.39 7.12
C ALA A 123 -12.88 14.02 7.03
N VAL A 124 -13.48 13.00 7.64
CA VAL A 124 -13.01 11.61 7.51
C VAL A 124 -14.01 10.86 6.64
N ASP A 125 -13.54 10.24 5.56
CA ASP A 125 -14.34 9.31 4.78
C ASP A 125 -14.29 7.92 5.44
N PRO A 126 -15.43 7.33 5.85
CA PRO A 126 -15.44 6.11 6.65
C PRO A 126 -15.07 4.84 5.87
N VAL A 127 -15.12 4.88 4.54
CA VAL A 127 -14.83 3.71 3.69
C VAL A 127 -13.35 3.65 3.33
N SER A 128 -12.77 4.77 2.91
CA SER A 128 -11.35 4.88 2.58
C SER A 128 -10.46 5.11 3.81
N GLU A 129 -11.06 5.50 4.94
CA GLU A 129 -10.37 5.87 6.19
C GLU A 129 -9.39 7.04 6.00
N CYS A 130 -9.59 7.85 4.96
CA CYS A 130 -8.77 9.01 4.63
C CYS A 130 -9.28 10.27 5.34
N LEU A 131 -8.35 11.05 5.89
CA LEU A 131 -8.58 12.44 6.29
C LEU A 131 -8.51 13.35 5.06
N LEU A 132 -9.60 14.01 4.71
CA LEU A 132 -9.74 14.82 3.50
C LEU A 132 -10.04 16.27 3.89
N PRO A 133 -9.42 17.26 3.22
CA PRO A 133 -9.72 18.64 3.54
C PRO A 133 -11.13 19.00 3.04
N VAL A 134 -11.79 19.89 3.79
CA VAL A 134 -13.08 20.46 3.43
C VAL A 134 -12.82 21.73 2.61
N THR A 135 -13.37 21.74 1.40
CA THR A 135 -13.32 22.88 0.48
C THR A 135 -14.65 23.63 0.49
N LYS A 136 -14.75 24.73 -0.27
CA LYS A 136 -16.02 25.47 -0.46
C LYS A 136 -17.16 24.57 -0.97
N ASN A 137 -16.83 23.55 -1.76
CA ASN A 137 -17.79 22.61 -2.33
C ASN A 137 -18.01 21.37 -1.44
N GLY A 138 -17.62 21.43 -0.18
CA GLY A 138 -17.65 20.31 0.76
C GLY A 138 -16.34 19.50 0.80
N PRO A 139 -16.36 18.34 1.47
CA PRO A 139 -15.20 17.44 1.55
C PRO A 139 -14.70 17.04 0.16
N MET A 140 -13.39 16.98 -0.01
CA MET A 140 -12.80 16.40 -1.23
C MET A 140 -13.24 14.94 -1.40
N HIS A 141 -13.37 14.48 -2.64
CA HIS A 141 -13.65 13.07 -2.92
C HIS A 141 -12.50 12.17 -2.47
N PRO A 142 -12.79 11.00 -1.87
CA PRO A 142 -11.77 10.04 -1.48
C PRO A 142 -11.10 9.41 -2.71
N PRO A 143 -9.87 8.91 -2.56
CA PRO A 143 -9.08 8.40 -3.67
C PRO A 143 -9.68 7.16 -4.35
N PHE A 144 -10.51 6.39 -3.63
CA PHE A 144 -11.14 5.19 -4.15
C PHE A 144 -12.43 4.86 -3.39
N ARG A 145 -13.18 3.91 -3.95
CA ARG A 145 -14.26 3.15 -3.30
C ARG A 145 -13.89 1.68 -3.24
N VAL A 146 -14.43 0.96 -2.26
CA VAL A 146 -14.36 -0.51 -2.21
C VAL A 146 -15.58 -1.06 -2.94
N VAL A 147 -15.34 -1.88 -3.95
CA VAL A 147 -16.39 -2.51 -4.77
C VAL A 147 -16.24 -4.02 -4.69
N ARG A 148 -17.36 -4.74 -4.64
CA ARG A 148 -17.41 -6.20 -4.78
C ARG A 148 -17.87 -6.54 -6.19
N ARG A 149 -17.11 -7.38 -6.87
CA ARG A 149 -17.46 -7.93 -8.18
C ARG A 149 -17.71 -9.43 -8.03
N ARG A 150 -18.80 -9.91 -8.60
CA ARG A 150 -19.09 -11.34 -8.71
C ARG A 150 -18.46 -11.85 -10.01
N LEU A 151 -17.80 -12.99 -9.92
CA LEU A 151 -17.05 -13.60 -11.00
C LEU A 151 -17.56 -15.02 -11.18
N ALA A 152 -17.69 -15.47 -12.42
CA ALA A 152 -18.12 -16.83 -12.71
C ALA A 152 -17.14 -17.41 -13.76
N PRO A 153 -16.42 -18.51 -13.48
CA PRO A 153 -15.72 -19.23 -14.53
C PRO A 153 -16.73 -19.73 -15.57
N VAL A 154 -16.42 -19.48 -16.84
CA VAL A 154 -17.20 -19.99 -17.96
C VAL A 154 -16.36 -21.05 -18.66
N ASP A 155 -16.87 -22.27 -18.73
CA ASP A 155 -16.28 -23.31 -19.56
C ASP A 155 -16.43 -22.90 -21.03
N ARG A 156 -15.32 -22.82 -21.75
CA ARG A 156 -15.29 -22.44 -23.15
C ARG A 156 -15.98 -23.44 -24.07
N MET A 157 -15.97 -24.72 -23.70
CA MET A 157 -16.51 -25.78 -24.56
C MET A 157 -18.03 -25.92 -24.41
N SER A 158 -18.53 -25.90 -23.18
CA SER A 158 -19.96 -26.04 -22.91
C SER A 158 -20.70 -24.70 -22.77
N GLY A 159 -19.99 -23.59 -22.53
CA GLY A 159 -20.60 -22.31 -22.13
C GLY A 159 -21.17 -22.32 -20.71
N ALA A 160 -21.02 -23.42 -19.97
CA ALA A 160 -21.57 -23.55 -18.62
C ALA A 160 -20.74 -22.76 -17.59
N SER A 161 -21.42 -22.31 -16.54
CA SER A 161 -20.79 -21.66 -15.38
C SER A 161 -21.32 -22.31 -14.11
N GLU A 162 -20.48 -23.06 -13.41
CA GLU A 162 -20.91 -23.90 -12.28
C GLU A 162 -20.84 -23.20 -10.92
N SER A 163 -20.00 -22.18 -10.77
CA SER A 163 -19.84 -21.49 -9.48
C SER A 163 -19.66 -19.98 -9.67
N THR A 164 -20.03 -19.20 -8.66
CA THR A 164 -19.67 -17.78 -8.62
C THR A 164 -18.79 -17.51 -7.42
N THR A 165 -17.84 -16.60 -7.59
CA THR A 165 -16.92 -16.16 -6.54
C THR A 165 -16.97 -14.64 -6.46
N ASP A 166 -17.10 -14.11 -5.25
CA ASP A 166 -16.99 -12.67 -5.03
C ASP A 166 -15.53 -12.26 -4.81
N ALA A 167 -15.13 -11.15 -5.43
CA ALA A 167 -13.85 -10.49 -5.20
C ALA A 167 -14.06 -9.01 -4.90
N ALA A 168 -13.48 -8.52 -3.82
CA ALA A 168 -13.42 -7.09 -3.55
C ALA A 168 -12.19 -6.46 -4.24
N CYS A 169 -12.36 -5.21 -4.69
CA CYS A 169 -11.32 -4.40 -5.31
C CYS A 169 -11.50 -2.92 -4.95
N LEU A 170 -10.44 -2.15 -5.16
CA LEU A 170 -10.43 -0.70 -5.14
C LEU A 170 -10.78 -0.19 -6.53
N GLN A 171 -11.77 0.69 -6.62
CA GLN A 171 -12.07 1.48 -7.81
C GLN A 171 -11.69 2.94 -7.54
N PHE A 172 -10.76 3.48 -8.34
CA PHE A 172 -10.17 4.78 -8.08
C PHE A 172 -11.01 5.92 -8.65
N ALA A 173 -11.06 7.02 -7.92
CA ALA A 173 -11.63 8.26 -8.42
C ALA A 173 -10.70 8.90 -9.48
N PRO A 174 -11.22 9.79 -10.34
CA PRO A 174 -10.39 10.56 -11.26
C PRO A 174 -9.24 11.27 -10.54
N ALA A 175 -8.08 11.37 -11.19
CA ALA A 175 -6.87 11.98 -10.63
C ALA A 175 -6.42 11.40 -9.28
N SER A 176 -6.81 10.15 -8.98
CA SER A 176 -6.39 9.41 -7.79
C SER A 176 -5.61 8.17 -8.18
N GLY A 177 -4.90 7.59 -7.22
CA GLY A 177 -4.09 6.40 -7.49
C GLY A 177 -3.31 5.97 -6.27
N MET A 178 -2.19 5.31 -6.52
CA MET A 178 -1.30 4.77 -5.48
C MET A 178 0.11 5.33 -5.66
N TRP A 179 0.82 5.60 -4.58
CA TRP A 179 2.18 6.11 -4.58
C TRP A 179 3.07 5.41 -3.56
N PHE A 180 4.35 5.28 -3.87
CA PHE A 180 5.35 4.82 -2.92
C PHE A 180 6.67 5.57 -3.15
N ALA A 181 7.62 5.42 -2.22
CA ALA A 181 8.97 5.89 -2.37
C ALA A 181 9.98 4.73 -2.25
N ALA A 182 10.98 4.74 -3.13
CA ALA A 182 12.19 3.93 -3.00
C ALA A 182 13.32 4.83 -2.49
N THR A 183 14.03 4.40 -1.45
CA THR A 183 15.22 5.09 -0.93
C THR A 183 16.47 4.26 -1.25
N PHE A 184 17.59 4.96 -1.45
CA PHE A 184 18.87 4.37 -1.78
C PHE A 184 19.87 4.66 -0.65
N ALA A 185 20.64 3.65 -0.25
CA ALA A 185 21.61 3.78 0.83
C ALA A 185 22.73 4.78 0.47
N THR A 186 23.20 4.74 -0.78
CA THR A 186 24.27 5.61 -1.29
C THR A 186 23.95 6.14 -2.69
N GLU A 187 24.70 7.15 -3.14
CA GLU A 187 24.53 7.70 -4.50
C GLU A 187 25.01 6.74 -5.59
N GLU A 188 25.97 5.85 -5.28
CA GLU A 188 26.40 4.78 -6.18
C GLU A 188 25.27 3.77 -6.41
N ILE A 189 24.62 3.31 -5.33
CA ILE A 189 23.46 2.43 -5.42
C ILE A 189 22.32 3.10 -6.20
N LYS A 190 22.06 4.37 -5.94
CA LYS A 190 21.05 5.14 -6.68
C LYS A 190 21.37 5.21 -8.17
N THR A 191 22.62 5.48 -8.55
CA THR A 191 23.03 5.58 -9.95
C THR A 191 22.73 4.30 -10.72
N VAL A 192 22.92 3.14 -10.08
CA VAL A 192 22.61 1.83 -10.67
C VAL A 192 21.10 1.55 -10.69
N TRP A 193 20.42 1.82 -9.58
CA TRP A 193 19.06 1.30 -9.35
C TRP A 193 17.93 2.26 -9.73
N LEU A 194 18.21 3.54 -9.94
CA LEU A 194 17.18 4.53 -10.25
C LEU A 194 16.42 4.17 -11.54
N ASP A 195 17.15 3.92 -12.63
CA ASP A 195 16.53 3.61 -13.93
C ASP A 195 16.01 2.17 -14.00
N ARG A 196 16.66 1.23 -13.31
CA ARG A 196 16.15 -0.14 -13.15
C ARG A 196 14.80 -0.13 -12.43
N MET A 197 14.66 0.68 -11.38
CA MET A 197 13.40 0.84 -10.65
C MET A 197 12.31 1.47 -11.53
N ARG A 198 12.64 2.48 -12.34
CA ARG A 198 11.69 3.06 -13.31
C ARG A 198 11.24 2.03 -14.34
N ALA A 199 12.15 1.23 -14.88
CA ALA A 199 11.85 0.17 -15.83
C ALA A 199 10.92 -0.89 -15.21
N ALA A 200 11.23 -1.37 -13.99
CA ALA A 200 10.37 -2.29 -13.26
C ALA A 200 8.96 -1.72 -13.02
N CYS A 201 8.85 -0.44 -12.64
CA CYS A 201 7.56 0.22 -12.45
C CYS A 201 6.76 0.34 -13.76
N ARG A 202 7.41 0.63 -14.89
CA ARG A 202 6.75 0.64 -16.21
C ARG A 202 6.22 -0.74 -16.58
N LEU A 203 7.02 -1.79 -16.40
CA LEU A 203 6.57 -3.17 -16.63
C LEU A 203 5.38 -3.55 -15.73
N LEU A 204 5.39 -3.10 -14.47
CA LEU A 204 4.27 -3.32 -13.54
C LEU A 204 3.01 -2.53 -13.91
N ALA A 205 3.14 -1.37 -14.57
CA ALA A 205 1.99 -0.61 -15.06
C ALA A 205 1.19 -1.42 -16.09
N ASP A 206 1.88 -2.11 -16.99
CA ASP A 206 1.27 -2.91 -18.06
C ASP A 206 0.82 -4.30 -17.56
N SER A 207 1.65 -4.96 -16.75
CA SER A 207 1.38 -6.31 -16.24
C SER A 207 0.48 -6.35 -15.01
N GLY A 208 0.26 -5.21 -14.36
CA GLY A 208 -0.60 -5.01 -13.21
C GLY A 208 -0.02 -5.43 -11.87
N ILE A 209 -0.51 -4.81 -10.79
CA ILE A 209 -0.11 -5.08 -9.39
C ILE A 209 -1.29 -5.68 -8.59
N GLY A 210 -0.99 -6.69 -7.77
CA GLY A 210 -1.96 -7.32 -6.88
C GLY A 210 -2.74 -8.47 -7.54
N GLY A 211 -3.96 -8.73 -7.06
CA GLY A 211 -4.79 -9.84 -7.55
C GLY A 211 -5.60 -9.50 -8.81
N GLY A 212 -5.96 -10.52 -9.59
CA GLY A 212 -6.83 -10.37 -10.77
C GLY A 212 -6.12 -9.87 -12.03
N ARG A 213 -4.78 -9.89 -12.06
CA ARG A 213 -3.95 -9.40 -13.16
C ARG A 213 -4.28 -10.02 -14.52
N SER A 214 -4.57 -11.32 -14.54
CA SER A 214 -5.00 -12.03 -15.76
C SER A 214 -6.30 -11.50 -16.38
N ARG A 215 -7.12 -10.79 -15.59
CA ARG A 215 -8.36 -10.14 -16.02
C ARG A 215 -8.19 -8.64 -16.27
N GLY A 216 -6.94 -8.17 -16.38
CA GLY A 216 -6.59 -6.77 -16.58
C GLY A 216 -6.61 -5.91 -15.31
N TRP A 217 -6.85 -6.47 -14.12
CA TRP A 217 -6.81 -5.69 -12.87
C TRP A 217 -5.37 -5.32 -12.50
N GLY A 218 -5.22 -4.28 -11.69
CA GLY A 218 -3.91 -3.86 -11.19
C GLY A 218 -3.09 -3.00 -12.17
N ARG A 219 -3.55 -2.83 -13.41
CA ARG A 219 -2.89 -2.01 -14.43
C ARG A 219 -2.98 -0.51 -14.13
N SER A 220 -2.05 0.26 -14.68
CA SER A 220 -2.04 1.71 -14.59
C SER A 220 -1.63 2.36 -15.91
N GLU A 221 -1.95 3.65 -16.06
CA GLU A 221 -1.28 4.53 -17.02
C GLU A 221 0.24 4.59 -16.74
N GLU A 222 0.99 5.28 -17.62
CA GLU A 222 2.42 5.48 -17.44
C GLU A 222 2.73 6.04 -16.03
N PRO A 223 3.59 5.37 -15.23
CA PRO A 223 3.90 5.84 -13.89
C PRO A 223 4.60 7.19 -13.92
N ARG A 224 4.23 8.07 -12.98
CA ARG A 224 4.92 9.36 -12.80
C ARG A 224 6.05 9.20 -11.80
N PHE A 225 7.20 9.80 -12.13
CA PHE A 225 8.41 9.71 -11.33
C PHE A 225 8.83 11.10 -10.84
N GLU A 226 9.12 11.21 -9.55
CA GLU A 226 9.69 12.41 -8.92
C GLU A 226 10.95 11.99 -8.14
N THR A 227 11.97 12.85 -8.08
CA THR A 227 13.24 12.54 -7.40
C THR A 227 13.52 13.55 -6.29
N PRO A 228 12.77 13.51 -5.17
CA PRO A 228 13.05 14.38 -4.05
C PRO A 228 14.46 14.12 -3.50
N GLN A 229 15.19 15.21 -3.24
CA GLN A 229 16.54 15.15 -2.68
C GLN A 229 16.55 14.57 -1.26
N ASP A 230 15.49 14.80 -0.48
CA ASP A 230 15.37 14.34 0.89
C ASP A 230 13.92 13.97 1.21
N LEU A 231 13.66 12.67 1.33
CA LEU A 231 12.35 12.13 1.72
C LEU A 231 11.96 12.56 3.14
N THR A 232 12.92 12.66 4.07
CA THR A 232 12.66 13.08 5.45
C THR A 232 12.13 14.50 5.48
N ARG A 233 12.79 15.40 4.76
CA ARG A 233 12.36 16.80 4.65
C ARG A 233 11.01 16.94 3.94
N MET A 234 10.77 16.14 2.90
CA MET A 234 9.47 16.11 2.20
C MET A 234 8.33 15.73 3.15
N LEU A 235 8.55 14.74 4.03
CA LEU A 235 7.51 14.22 4.93
C LEU A 235 7.35 15.04 6.21
N THR A 236 8.46 15.48 6.82
CA THR A 236 8.45 16.09 8.16
C THR A 236 8.57 17.62 8.12
N GLY A 237 8.93 18.20 6.98
CA GLY A 237 9.26 19.62 6.85
C GLY A 237 10.68 19.97 7.33
N THR A 238 11.38 19.05 7.98
CA THR A 238 12.71 19.25 8.56
C THR A 238 13.72 18.22 8.06
N ALA A 239 15.00 18.58 8.02
CA ALA A 239 16.07 17.60 7.81
C ALA A 239 16.12 16.59 8.97
N ALA A 240 16.70 15.40 8.73
CA ALA A 240 16.91 14.41 9.79
C ALA A 240 17.68 15.03 10.97
N SER A 241 17.19 14.80 12.20
CA SER A 241 17.85 15.29 13.40
C SER A 241 19.00 14.36 13.80
N ASN A 242 20.23 14.88 13.74
CA ASN A 242 21.43 14.19 14.20
C ASN A 242 21.69 14.58 15.66
N GLY A 243 20.97 14.00 16.61
CA GLY A 243 21.27 14.21 18.03
C GLY A 243 20.12 13.82 18.96
N GLY A 244 20.39 12.88 19.87
CA GLY A 244 19.45 12.38 20.88
C GLY A 244 18.91 10.98 20.58
N GLU A 245 18.22 10.40 21.56
CA GLU A 245 17.50 9.15 21.40
C GLU A 245 16.43 9.30 20.30
N SER A 246 16.61 8.56 19.22
CA SER A 246 15.79 8.71 18.02
C SER A 246 14.61 7.74 18.05
N ALA A 247 13.40 8.31 17.96
CA ALA A 247 12.21 7.54 17.66
C ALA A 247 12.06 7.43 16.13
N TRP A 248 11.73 6.24 15.67
CA TRP A 248 11.72 5.88 14.26
C TRP A 248 10.29 5.56 13.81
N TRP A 249 9.75 6.43 12.95
CA TRP A 249 8.45 6.24 12.31
C TRP A 249 8.59 5.36 11.07
N LEU A 250 7.89 4.22 11.08
CA LEU A 250 7.96 3.20 10.03
C LEU A 250 6.97 3.49 8.88
N LEU A 251 7.49 3.56 7.66
CA LEU A 251 6.75 3.74 6.41
C LEU A 251 6.62 2.45 5.60
N SER A 252 7.15 1.34 6.11
CA SER A 252 7.08 0.01 5.51
C SER A 252 6.81 -1.03 6.60
N LEU A 253 6.43 -2.24 6.20
CA LEU A 253 6.44 -3.37 7.11
C LEU A 253 7.88 -3.64 7.57
N PHE A 254 8.03 -3.87 8.87
CA PHE A 254 9.32 -4.08 9.49
C PHE A 254 9.37 -5.47 10.14
N SER A 255 10.41 -6.22 9.81
CA SER A 255 10.79 -7.43 10.53
C SER A 255 12.22 -7.23 11.04
N PRO A 256 12.45 -7.19 12.36
CA PRO A 256 13.78 -6.93 12.92
C PRO A 256 14.82 -7.90 12.37
N GLY A 257 15.93 -7.35 11.89
CA GLY A 257 17.16 -8.06 11.58
C GLY A 257 18.04 -8.24 12.81
N ALA A 258 19.15 -8.95 12.65
CA ALA A 258 20.07 -9.23 13.76
C ALA A 258 20.79 -7.98 14.31
N ALA A 259 20.91 -6.93 13.49
CA ALA A 259 21.56 -5.66 13.85
C ALA A 259 20.59 -4.63 14.47
N ASP A 260 19.28 -4.91 14.49
CA ASP A 260 18.28 -3.98 15.00
C ASP A 260 18.12 -4.12 16.52
N ASP A 261 18.57 -3.10 17.26
CA ASP A 261 18.44 -3.03 18.72
C ASP A 261 17.22 -2.19 19.14
N VAL A 262 16.04 -2.77 18.92
CA VAL A 262 14.75 -2.10 19.20
C VAL A 262 14.38 -2.25 20.68
N ASP A 263 14.14 -1.13 21.36
CA ASP A 263 13.55 -1.14 22.70
C ASP A 263 12.03 -1.35 22.63
N TRP A 264 11.62 -2.62 22.71
CA TRP A 264 10.21 -3.03 22.68
C TRP A 264 9.39 -2.59 23.89
N LYS A 265 10.04 -2.16 24.99
CA LYS A 265 9.31 -1.66 26.17
C LYS A 265 8.83 -0.23 25.95
N ARG A 266 9.34 0.44 24.92
CA ARG A 266 9.04 1.82 24.57
C ARG A 266 8.52 1.90 23.13
N GLY A 267 7.95 3.04 22.79
CA GLY A 267 7.36 3.25 21.48
C GLY A 267 5.87 2.92 21.43
N ASN A 268 5.31 3.03 20.23
CA ASN A 268 3.92 2.74 19.95
C ASN A 268 3.84 2.05 18.59
N TYR A 269 3.74 0.73 18.62
CA TYR A 269 3.78 -0.11 17.44
C TYR A 269 2.60 -1.08 17.39
N ARG A 270 2.34 -1.59 16.20
CA ARG A 270 1.32 -2.62 15.96
C ARG A 270 1.94 -3.81 15.27
N ILE A 271 1.62 -5.01 15.75
CA ILE A 271 1.98 -6.26 15.10
C ILE A 271 0.89 -6.62 14.09
N THR A 272 1.30 -7.03 12.89
CA THR A 272 0.46 -7.69 11.89
C THR A 272 1.05 -9.05 11.54
N ILE A 273 0.20 -9.97 11.11
CA ILE A 273 0.59 -11.30 10.67
C ILE A 273 0.44 -11.34 9.15
N ARG A 274 1.56 -11.51 8.46
CA ARG A 274 1.58 -11.65 7.01
C ARG A 274 1.60 -13.13 6.64
N SER A 275 0.75 -13.49 5.68
CA SER A 275 0.66 -14.82 5.10
C SER A 275 0.37 -14.69 3.60
N GLY A 276 0.30 -15.81 2.89
CA GLY A 276 -0.06 -15.77 1.47
C GLY A 276 0.23 -17.08 0.78
N ARG A 277 0.19 -17.05 -0.54
CA ARG A 277 0.55 -18.18 -1.39
C ARG A 277 1.72 -17.85 -2.31
N THR A 278 2.44 -18.88 -2.72
CA THR A 278 3.53 -18.75 -3.69
C THR A 278 2.97 -18.69 -5.11
N GLU A 279 3.54 -17.83 -5.94
CA GLU A 279 3.09 -17.56 -7.32
C GLU A 279 4.11 -18.04 -8.37
N THR A 280 5.04 -18.92 -7.99
CA THR A 280 6.00 -19.50 -8.93
C THR A 280 5.47 -20.80 -9.50
N ALA A 281 5.87 -21.12 -10.74
CA ALA A 281 5.35 -22.28 -11.46
C ALA A 281 5.61 -23.61 -10.73
N THR A 282 6.73 -23.71 -10.01
CA THR A 282 7.16 -24.94 -9.32
C THR A 282 6.44 -25.19 -8.00
N SER A 283 5.84 -24.18 -7.38
CA SER A 283 5.16 -24.28 -6.08
C SER A 283 3.90 -23.41 -6.04
N TRP A 284 3.19 -23.36 -7.17
CA TRP A 284 2.03 -22.51 -7.35
C TRP A 284 0.94 -22.84 -6.33
N GLY A 285 0.49 -21.83 -5.59
CA GLY A 285 -0.60 -21.99 -4.64
C GLY A 285 -0.20 -22.61 -3.29
N GLU A 286 1.07 -22.96 -3.07
CA GLU A 286 1.55 -23.41 -1.77
C GLU A 286 1.45 -22.31 -0.71
N LEU A 287 1.12 -22.69 0.52
CA LEU A 287 0.97 -21.75 1.63
C LEU A 287 2.34 -21.31 2.15
N LYS A 288 2.57 -20.00 2.11
CA LYS A 288 3.75 -19.35 2.71
C LYS A 288 3.64 -19.39 4.23
N ALA A 289 4.77 -19.63 4.91
CA ALA A 289 4.87 -19.51 6.35
C ALA A 289 4.36 -18.14 6.84
N ARG A 290 3.68 -18.12 7.99
CA ARG A 290 3.19 -16.88 8.61
C ARG A 290 4.35 -16.14 9.27
N VAL A 291 4.40 -14.82 9.10
CA VAL A 291 5.44 -13.98 9.70
C VAL A 291 4.81 -12.82 10.45
N ASN A 292 5.21 -12.65 11.71
CA ASN A 292 4.87 -11.48 12.49
C ASN A 292 5.74 -10.31 12.06
N MET A 293 5.11 -9.17 11.78
CA MET A 293 5.77 -7.96 11.32
C MET A 293 5.19 -6.75 12.07
N ILE A 294 5.97 -5.68 12.15
CA ILE A 294 5.52 -4.39 12.66
C ILE A 294 4.93 -3.61 11.49
N SER A 295 3.70 -3.10 11.67
CA SER A 295 2.98 -2.39 10.61
C SER A 295 3.45 -0.96 10.44
N GLU A 296 3.08 -0.36 9.32
CA GLU A 296 3.25 1.06 9.03
C GLU A 296 2.60 1.95 10.10
N GLY A 297 3.10 3.19 10.18
CA GLY A 297 2.72 4.17 11.18
C GLY A 297 3.31 3.89 12.57
N SER A 298 3.81 2.67 12.83
CA SER A 298 4.44 2.33 14.10
C SER A 298 5.67 3.20 14.38
N VAL A 299 5.88 3.51 15.64
CA VAL A 299 7.02 4.28 16.13
C VAL A 299 7.81 3.42 17.11
N VAL A 300 9.05 3.12 16.76
CA VAL A 300 9.96 2.27 17.56
C VAL A 300 11.15 3.09 18.04
N LEU A 301 11.72 2.75 19.20
CA LEU A 301 12.96 3.37 19.68
C LEU A 301 14.13 2.42 19.40
N SER A 302 15.20 2.96 18.85
CA SER A 302 16.43 2.24 18.54
C SER A 302 17.59 3.23 18.49
N GLY A 303 18.77 2.81 18.95
CA GLY A 303 19.99 3.63 18.92
C GLY A 303 20.46 3.96 17.50
N THR A 304 20.11 3.11 16.53
CA THR A 304 20.39 3.28 15.11
C THR A 304 19.11 3.19 14.27
N GLN A 305 19.17 3.64 13.02
CA GLN A 305 18.05 3.51 12.09
C GLN A 305 17.70 2.02 11.92
N PRO A 306 16.44 1.60 12.17
CA PRO A 306 16.02 0.24 11.91
C PRO A 306 16.23 -0.10 10.44
N LEU A 307 16.93 -1.19 10.18
CA LEU A 307 17.22 -1.70 8.84
C LEU A 307 16.15 -2.71 8.42
N GLY A 308 15.77 -3.58 9.35
CA GLY A 308 14.93 -4.74 9.07
C GLY A 308 15.61 -5.78 8.19
N ALA A 309 14.94 -6.89 7.97
CA ALA A 309 15.44 -7.99 7.15
C ALA A 309 14.36 -8.62 6.28
N SER A 310 14.77 -9.09 5.10
CA SER A 310 13.97 -10.04 4.31
C SER A 310 14.15 -11.44 4.88
N ARG A 311 13.05 -12.19 5.01
CA ARG A 311 13.09 -13.58 5.47
C ARG A 311 12.80 -14.52 4.30
N ASN A 312 13.65 -15.52 4.10
CA ASN A 312 13.30 -16.64 3.23
C ASN A 312 12.23 -17.48 3.94
N ILE A 313 11.07 -17.60 3.30
CA ILE A 313 9.87 -18.31 3.77
C ILE A 313 9.49 -19.44 2.82
N ALA A 314 10.42 -19.85 1.95
CA ALA A 314 10.25 -21.02 1.11
C ALA A 314 10.12 -22.29 1.98
N ALA A 315 9.36 -23.26 1.49
CA ALA A 315 9.33 -24.59 2.11
C ALA A 315 10.69 -25.30 1.94
N ASP A 316 10.99 -26.23 2.84
CA ASP A 316 12.20 -27.04 2.74
C ASP A 316 12.22 -27.80 1.40
N GLY A 317 13.35 -27.72 0.68
CA GLY A 317 13.49 -28.34 -0.64
C GLY A 317 12.89 -27.55 -1.81
N ALA A 318 12.39 -26.33 -1.59
CA ALA A 318 11.92 -25.47 -2.67
C ALA A 318 13.04 -25.17 -3.69
N ALA A 319 12.67 -25.13 -4.98
CA ALA A 319 13.61 -24.93 -6.09
C ALA A 319 14.32 -23.56 -6.08
N HIS A 320 13.72 -22.56 -5.43
CA HIS A 320 14.27 -21.21 -5.31
C HIS A 320 13.82 -20.57 -3.98
N PRO A 321 14.52 -19.56 -3.48
CA PRO A 321 14.11 -18.83 -2.28
C PRO A 321 12.80 -18.07 -2.54
N VAL A 322 12.05 -17.85 -1.46
CA VAL A 322 10.82 -17.04 -1.47
C VAL A 322 10.96 -16.03 -0.35
N TYR A 323 11.18 -14.77 -0.69
CA TYR A 323 11.42 -13.75 0.31
C TYR A 323 10.13 -13.02 0.72
N ARG A 324 9.99 -12.80 2.03
CA ARG A 324 9.08 -11.80 2.58
C ARG A 324 9.92 -10.64 3.11
N SER A 325 9.82 -9.49 2.45
CA SER A 325 10.58 -8.30 2.83
C SER A 325 10.01 -7.66 4.10
N GLY A 326 10.85 -7.56 5.12
CA GLY A 326 10.64 -6.73 6.31
C GLY A 326 11.66 -5.61 6.43
N ILE A 327 12.22 -5.18 5.29
CA ILE A 327 13.16 -4.07 5.18
C ILE A 327 12.44 -2.77 5.55
N ALA A 328 12.99 -2.04 6.51
CA ALA A 328 12.40 -0.83 7.04
C ALA A 328 12.76 0.40 6.19
N VAL A 329 11.76 1.21 5.86
CA VAL A 329 11.95 2.64 5.61
C VAL A 329 11.49 3.38 6.86
N ALA A 330 12.47 3.88 7.61
CA ALA A 330 12.25 4.52 8.89
C ALA A 330 12.69 5.99 8.87
N ILE A 331 11.83 6.89 9.33
CA ILE A 331 12.11 8.32 9.43
C ILE A 331 12.28 8.70 10.91
N ALA A 332 13.38 9.36 11.24
CA ALA A 332 13.60 9.89 12.57
C ALA A 332 12.59 11.00 12.87
N ILE A 333 11.91 10.90 14.00
CA ILE A 333 10.99 11.92 14.51
C ILE A 333 11.32 12.26 15.96
N PRO A 334 10.99 13.47 16.43
CA PRO A 334 11.15 13.83 17.84
C PRO A 334 10.40 12.84 18.74
N TRP A 335 11.10 12.23 19.69
CA TRP A 335 10.45 11.42 20.71
C TRP A 335 9.75 12.33 21.72
N ARG A 336 8.46 12.10 21.90
CA ARG A 336 7.68 12.62 23.01
C ARG A 336 7.18 11.41 23.76
N ASP A 337 7.38 11.38 25.07
CA ASP A 337 6.80 10.34 25.92
C ASP A 337 5.28 10.59 26.01
N SER A 338 4.57 10.29 24.93
CA SER A 338 3.13 10.45 24.82
C SER A 338 2.47 9.14 25.23
N ARG A 339 2.00 9.16 26.49
CA ARG A 339 1.09 8.17 27.09
C ARG A 339 1.67 6.76 27.15
N ARG A 340 2.33 6.45 28.27
CA ARG A 340 2.24 5.11 28.85
C ARG A 340 0.76 4.75 28.89
N LEU A 341 0.30 3.83 28.02
CA LEU A 341 -0.74 2.93 28.49
C LEU A 341 -0.13 2.29 29.74
N PRO A 342 -0.83 2.28 30.89
CA PRO A 342 -0.35 1.51 32.02
C PRO A 342 -0.11 0.12 31.47
N TRP A 343 1.15 -0.31 31.48
CA TRP A 343 1.45 -1.72 31.43
C TRP A 343 0.64 -2.30 32.58
N MET A 344 -0.45 -2.99 32.27
CA MET A 344 -1.04 -3.91 33.23
C MET A 344 0.08 -4.90 33.45
N GLY A 345 0.82 -4.71 34.54
CA GLY A 345 1.72 -5.72 35.06
C GLY A 345 0.96 -7.02 34.96
N ALA A 346 1.58 -8.02 34.35
CA ALA A 346 1.20 -9.37 34.68
C ALA A 346 1.14 -9.39 36.21
N GLU A 347 -0.07 -9.47 36.77
CA GLU A 347 -0.22 -9.89 38.15
C GLU A 347 0.58 -11.18 38.20
N GLU A 348 1.70 -11.14 38.92
CA GLU A 348 2.33 -12.36 39.39
C GLU A 348 1.19 -13.22 39.94
N PRO A 349 1.04 -14.47 39.49
CA PRO A 349 -0.07 -15.30 39.91
C PRO A 349 -0.05 -15.31 41.44
N ALA A 350 -1.10 -14.72 42.04
CA ALA A 350 -1.24 -14.66 43.47
C ALA A 350 -0.98 -16.06 44.00
N THR A 351 0.08 -16.21 44.78
CA THR A 351 0.37 -17.42 45.54
C THR A 351 -0.91 -17.78 46.27
N VAL A 352 -1.55 -18.85 45.81
CA VAL A 352 -2.69 -19.45 46.50
C VAL A 352 -2.15 -19.95 47.83
N THR A 353 -2.34 -19.14 48.87
CA THR A 353 -2.15 -19.55 50.24
C THR A 353 -3.15 -20.66 50.52
N ALA A 354 -2.63 -21.83 50.83
CA ALA A 354 -3.40 -22.99 51.26
C ALA A 354 -4.32 -22.58 52.42
N ALA A 355 -5.62 -22.82 52.25
CA ALA A 355 -6.58 -22.76 53.34
C ALA A 355 -6.32 -23.92 54.32
N PRO A 356 -6.46 -23.70 55.63
CA PRO A 356 -6.08 -24.67 56.64
C PRO A 356 -7.11 -25.80 56.78
N ASP A 357 -6.58 -26.98 57.13
CA ASP A 357 -7.29 -28.16 57.60
C ASP A 357 -8.35 -27.81 58.65
N LEU A 358 -9.58 -28.29 58.42
CA LEU A 358 -10.53 -28.57 59.48
C LEU A 358 -11.14 -29.96 59.27
N ALA A 359 -10.93 -30.79 60.29
CA ALA A 359 -11.27 -32.19 60.36
C ALA A 359 -12.79 -32.44 60.53
N VAL A 360 -13.21 -33.51 59.86
CA VAL A 360 -14.15 -34.59 60.24
C VAL A 360 -15.29 -34.27 61.21
N GLY A 361 -16.52 -34.49 60.72
CA GLY A 361 -17.70 -34.83 61.52
C GLY A 361 -18.67 -35.67 60.69
N ASP A 362 -18.94 -36.89 61.16
CA ASP A 362 -19.77 -37.95 60.57
C ASP A 362 -21.22 -37.54 60.23
N VAL A 363 -21.83 -38.19 59.23
CA VAL A 363 -22.92 -39.19 59.41
C VAL A 363 -23.72 -39.44 58.09
N ALA A 364 -23.97 -40.75 57.87
CA ALA A 364 -25.07 -41.42 57.16
C ALA A 364 -24.96 -41.76 55.67
N VAL A 365 -24.93 -43.08 55.48
CA VAL A 365 -25.09 -43.91 54.30
C VAL A 365 -26.48 -43.74 53.67
N GLY A 366 -26.52 -43.63 52.34
CA GLY A 366 -27.70 -43.84 51.51
C GLY A 366 -27.26 -44.42 50.16
N GLU A 367 -27.67 -45.65 49.88
CA GLU A 367 -27.23 -46.51 48.78
C GLU A 367 -28.19 -46.39 47.55
N VAL A 368 -27.70 -46.84 46.38
CA VAL A 368 -28.43 -47.17 45.11
C VAL A 368 -28.72 -45.97 44.16
N ALA A 369 -28.48 -45.96 42.84
CA ALA A 369 -28.36 -47.00 41.82
C ALA A 369 -27.41 -46.59 40.66
N VAL A 370 -26.83 -47.60 40.00
CA VAL A 370 -26.07 -47.51 38.74
C VAL A 370 -27.04 -47.42 37.56
N GLY A 371 -26.75 -46.55 36.59
CA GLY A 371 -27.49 -46.41 35.33
C GLY A 371 -26.57 -46.09 34.15
N GLU A 372 -26.16 -47.17 33.49
CA GLU A 372 -25.86 -47.39 32.05
C GLU A 372 -25.30 -46.26 31.15
N VAL A 373 -24.18 -46.59 30.51
CA VAL A 373 -23.43 -45.81 29.52
C VAL A 373 -23.99 -46.09 28.12
N ALA A 374 -24.35 -45.05 27.37
CA ALA A 374 -24.65 -45.15 25.94
C ALA A 374 -23.50 -44.57 25.10
N GLU A 375 -22.86 -45.47 24.37
CA GLU A 375 -21.75 -45.31 23.45
C GLU A 375 -22.23 -44.70 22.12
N VAL A 376 -21.64 -43.58 21.67
CA VAL A 376 -21.94 -42.95 20.38
C VAL A 376 -20.76 -43.16 19.43
N LYS A 377 -21.02 -43.91 18.34
CA LYS A 377 -20.07 -44.19 17.25
C LYS A 377 -19.78 -42.94 16.39
N PRO A 378 -18.56 -42.81 15.83
CA PRO A 378 -18.24 -41.73 14.89
C PRO A 378 -18.79 -42.04 13.50
N VAL A 379 -19.24 -40.99 12.81
CA VAL A 379 -19.71 -41.02 11.42
C VAL A 379 -18.50 -40.87 10.49
N GLU A 380 -18.29 -41.86 9.62
CA GLU A 380 -17.35 -41.81 8.50
C GLU A 380 -17.92 -40.91 7.39
N SER A 381 -17.17 -39.90 6.96
CA SER A 381 -17.43 -39.14 5.73
C SER A 381 -16.35 -39.46 4.71
N GLY A 382 -16.72 -40.25 3.69
CA GLY A 382 -15.88 -40.58 2.55
C GLY A 382 -15.53 -39.35 1.72
N TRP A 383 -14.24 -39.22 1.42
CA TRP A 383 -13.71 -38.30 0.42
C TRP A 383 -13.03 -39.18 -0.63
N ASP A 384 -13.67 -39.32 -1.79
CA ASP A 384 -13.05 -39.88 -2.98
C ASP A 384 -12.18 -38.80 -3.65
N GLU A 385 -10.89 -39.10 -3.82
CA GLU A 385 -9.96 -38.35 -4.65
C GLU A 385 -10.29 -38.54 -6.14
N PRO A 386 -10.28 -37.48 -6.97
CA PRO A 386 -10.11 -37.65 -8.40
C PRO A 386 -8.66 -37.42 -8.84
N ALA A 387 -8.28 -38.27 -9.79
CA ALA A 387 -6.95 -38.44 -10.35
C ALA A 387 -6.39 -37.22 -11.08
N VAL A 388 -5.05 -37.16 -11.05
CA VAL A 388 -4.18 -36.27 -11.80
C VAL A 388 -4.32 -36.53 -13.30
N VAL A 389 -4.62 -35.49 -14.08
CA VAL A 389 -4.33 -35.47 -15.52
C VAL A 389 -3.68 -34.13 -15.85
N ASP A 390 -2.47 -34.24 -16.39
CA ASP A 390 -1.56 -33.19 -16.80
C ASP A 390 -1.88 -32.82 -18.25
N GLU A 391 -2.24 -31.56 -18.54
CA GLU A 391 -2.18 -31.02 -19.91
C GLU A 391 -2.14 -29.48 -19.94
N LEU A 392 -1.05 -28.97 -20.52
CA LEU A 392 -0.76 -27.57 -20.78
C LEU A 392 -1.59 -27.03 -21.95
N GLY A 393 -2.24 -25.88 -21.78
CA GLY A 393 -2.86 -25.15 -22.88
C GLY A 393 -3.14 -23.69 -22.53
N ALA A 394 -2.40 -22.77 -23.13
CA ALA A 394 -2.66 -21.33 -23.07
C ALA A 394 -3.96 -20.99 -23.84
N ALA A 395 -4.85 -20.18 -23.26
CA ALA A 395 -6.07 -19.71 -23.94
C ALA A 395 -6.46 -18.27 -23.54
N GLU A 396 -6.47 -17.36 -24.52
CA GLU A 396 -6.95 -15.97 -24.48
C GLU A 396 -8.44 -15.86 -24.14
N GLU A 397 -8.80 -15.12 -23.07
CA GLU A 397 -10.17 -14.90 -22.60
C GLU A 397 -10.84 -13.70 -23.29
N VAL A 398 -12.05 -13.92 -23.81
CA VAL A 398 -12.93 -12.90 -24.41
C VAL A 398 -13.98 -12.46 -23.36
N LEU A 399 -14.17 -11.14 -23.23
CA LEU A 399 -15.09 -10.49 -22.29
C LEU A 399 -16.52 -10.40 -22.86
N VAL A 400 -17.52 -10.64 -22.00
CA VAL A 400 -18.90 -10.17 -22.18
C VAL A 400 -19.31 -9.46 -20.88
N GLU A 401 -19.48 -8.15 -20.94
CA GLU A 401 -20.10 -7.34 -19.88
C GLU A 401 -21.60 -7.22 -20.18
N GLN A 402 -22.45 -7.52 -19.18
CA GLN A 402 -23.87 -7.17 -19.22
C GLN A 402 -24.19 -6.36 -17.96
N ASP A 403 -24.59 -5.11 -18.17
CA ASP A 403 -25.23 -4.24 -17.18
C ASP A 403 -26.75 -4.44 -17.27
N GLU A 404 -27.39 -4.85 -16.18
CA GLU A 404 -28.85 -4.77 -16.04
C GLU A 404 -29.26 -3.60 -15.15
N PRO A 405 -30.30 -2.82 -15.52
CA PRO A 405 -30.78 -1.69 -14.74
C PRO A 405 -31.74 -2.13 -13.62
N THR A 406 -31.51 -1.62 -12.42
CA THR A 406 -32.44 -1.72 -11.28
C THR A 406 -33.73 -0.92 -11.52
N VAL A 407 -34.86 -1.62 -11.42
CA VAL A 407 -36.22 -1.08 -11.33
C VAL A 407 -36.39 -0.36 -9.99
N LEU A 408 -36.88 0.89 -10.02
CA LEU A 408 -37.25 1.68 -8.84
C LEU A 408 -38.75 1.51 -8.55
N ASP A 409 -39.06 1.17 -7.30
CA ASP A 409 -40.42 1.14 -6.75
C ASP A 409 -41.04 2.55 -6.68
N GLU A 410 -42.30 2.65 -7.12
CA GLU A 410 -43.18 3.81 -6.94
C GLU A 410 -43.52 4.06 -5.46
N PRO A 411 -43.79 5.33 -5.07
CA PRO A 411 -44.66 5.60 -3.95
C PRO A 411 -46.00 6.20 -4.37
N ALA A 412 -47.00 5.84 -3.58
CA ALA A 412 -48.43 6.09 -3.73
C ALA A 412 -48.86 7.56 -3.78
N ALA A 413 -49.99 7.76 -4.46
CA ALA A 413 -50.76 9.00 -4.61
C ALA A 413 -51.28 9.57 -3.28
N GLY A 414 -51.41 10.90 -3.23
CA GLY A 414 -52.11 11.61 -2.16
C GLY A 414 -52.22 13.13 -2.38
N GLU A 415 -53.39 13.52 -2.86
CA GLU A 415 -54.09 14.81 -2.67
C GLU A 415 -53.77 16.04 -3.54
N ALA A 416 -54.88 16.58 -4.03
CA ALA A 416 -55.06 17.67 -4.97
C ALA A 416 -54.93 19.05 -4.32
N ASN A 417 -54.56 20.05 -5.12
CA ASN A 417 -55.23 21.35 -5.08
C ASN A 417 -55.09 22.11 -6.40
N LEU A 418 -56.23 22.73 -6.75
CA LEU A 418 -56.52 23.59 -7.90
C LEU A 418 -55.78 24.93 -7.83
N ILE A 419 -55.53 25.52 -9.02
CA ILE A 419 -55.59 26.95 -9.45
C ILE A 419 -55.14 26.90 -10.93
N GLU A 420 -56.03 26.89 -11.92
CA GLU A 420 -56.69 28.03 -12.62
C GLU A 420 -55.76 29.00 -13.40
N GLU A 421 -56.17 29.22 -14.66
CA GLU A 421 -55.79 30.30 -15.63
C GLU A 421 -54.44 30.12 -16.38
N ASP A 422 -54.32 30.29 -17.70
CA ASP A 422 -55.17 30.94 -18.69
C ASP A 422 -54.66 30.61 -20.13
N SER A 423 -55.55 30.77 -21.13
CA SER A 423 -55.35 31.18 -22.57
C SER A 423 -54.07 30.76 -23.37
N GLU A 424 -54.04 30.46 -24.67
CA GLU A 424 -54.91 30.58 -25.86
C GLU A 424 -54.08 29.95 -27.04
N ALA A 425 -54.67 29.10 -27.91
CA ALA A 425 -54.96 29.37 -29.35
C ALA A 425 -53.70 29.37 -30.28
N LEU A 426 -53.58 28.72 -31.45
CA LEU A 426 -54.45 28.36 -32.60
C LEU A 426 -53.81 27.15 -33.34
N GLU A 427 -54.54 26.13 -33.83
CA GLU A 427 -55.01 25.94 -35.24
C GLU A 427 -53.93 26.19 -36.32
N GLU A 428 -53.63 25.34 -37.31
CA GLU A 428 -54.48 24.62 -38.26
C GLU A 428 -53.66 23.56 -39.06
N THR A 429 -54.21 22.34 -39.19
CA THR A 429 -54.35 21.46 -40.39
C THR A 429 -53.30 21.30 -41.53
N VAL A 430 -53.10 20.00 -41.87
CA VAL A 430 -53.26 19.33 -43.20
C VAL A 430 -52.01 18.85 -44.01
N VAL A 431 -51.94 17.51 -44.08
CA VAL A 431 -51.62 16.60 -45.22
C VAL A 431 -50.17 16.46 -45.74
N GLY A 432 -49.65 15.23 -45.58
CA GLY A 432 -49.38 14.36 -46.73
C GLY A 432 -47.92 14.16 -47.18
N GLU A 433 -47.60 12.87 -47.35
CA GLU A 433 -46.59 12.26 -48.24
C GLU A 433 -45.16 11.98 -47.76
N GLU A 434 -44.82 10.70 -47.97
CA GLU A 434 -43.52 10.05 -47.90
C GLU A 434 -42.45 10.78 -48.72
N SER A 435 -41.24 10.95 -48.17
CA SER A 435 -40.01 10.70 -48.95
C SER A 435 -38.77 10.66 -48.08
N ALA A 436 -37.93 9.66 -48.40
CA ALA A 436 -36.46 9.68 -48.44
C ALA A 436 -35.67 10.05 -47.17
N LEU A 437 -34.95 9.03 -46.68
CA LEU A 437 -33.70 9.12 -45.95
C LEU A 437 -32.70 10.04 -46.68
N GLU A 438 -32.28 11.11 -46.03
CA GLU A 438 -31.07 11.86 -46.39
C GLU A 438 -30.30 12.15 -45.09
N GLU A 439 -29.14 11.52 -44.94
CA GLU A 439 -28.22 11.75 -43.82
C GLU A 439 -27.66 13.19 -43.89
N PRO A 440 -27.57 13.92 -42.77
CA PRO A 440 -26.98 15.25 -42.79
C PRO A 440 -25.46 15.18 -43.06
N PRO A 441 -24.90 16.14 -43.82
CA PRO A 441 -23.47 16.16 -44.13
C PRO A 441 -22.64 16.41 -42.85
N VAL A 442 -21.62 15.58 -42.67
CA VAL A 442 -20.55 15.77 -41.67
C VAL A 442 -19.69 16.96 -42.12
N GLU A 443 -19.86 18.11 -41.49
CA GLU A 443 -18.88 19.20 -41.57
C GLU A 443 -17.65 18.79 -40.74
N GLU A 444 -16.54 18.47 -41.41
CA GLU A 444 -15.23 18.38 -40.77
C GLU A 444 -14.80 19.78 -40.30
N PRO A 445 -14.39 19.96 -39.03
CA PRO A 445 -13.87 21.24 -38.58
C PRO A 445 -12.52 21.55 -39.26
N PRO A 446 -12.23 22.82 -39.57
CA PRO A 446 -10.98 23.19 -40.23
C PRO A 446 -9.77 22.86 -39.36
N VAL A 447 -8.80 22.16 -39.97
CA VAL A 447 -7.46 21.94 -39.42
C VAL A 447 -6.73 23.28 -39.41
N GLU A 448 -6.67 23.95 -38.25
CA GLU A 448 -5.71 25.03 -38.04
C GLU A 448 -4.31 24.41 -37.88
N GLU A 449 -3.48 24.57 -38.90
CA GLU A 449 -2.04 24.33 -38.77
C GLU A 449 -1.45 25.30 -37.71
N PRO A 450 -0.77 24.79 -36.68
CA PRO A 450 -0.13 25.66 -35.69
C PRO A 450 0.99 26.48 -36.37
N PRO A 451 1.17 27.75 -35.99
CA PRO A 451 2.24 28.57 -36.55
C PRO A 451 3.61 27.97 -36.22
N ALA A 452 4.47 27.88 -37.23
CA ALA A 452 5.87 27.53 -37.08
C ALA A 452 6.57 28.56 -36.19
N ILE A 453 6.79 28.20 -34.92
CA ILE A 453 7.68 28.93 -34.03
C ILE A 453 9.10 28.47 -34.38
N GLU A 454 9.83 29.31 -35.14
CA GLU A 454 11.27 29.15 -35.27
C GLU A 454 11.92 29.28 -33.88
N PRO A 455 12.75 28.32 -33.45
CA PRO A 455 13.46 28.45 -32.19
C PRO A 455 14.48 29.60 -32.27
N PRO A 456 14.68 30.36 -31.19
CA PRO A 456 15.70 31.41 -31.17
C PRO A 456 17.09 30.78 -31.35
N VAL A 457 17.82 31.27 -32.34
CA VAL A 457 19.26 31.00 -32.53
C VAL A 457 19.98 31.45 -31.27
N GLN A 458 20.43 30.50 -30.44
CA GLN A 458 21.39 30.78 -29.38
C GLN A 458 22.78 30.85 -30.02
N GLU A 459 23.35 32.05 -30.09
CA GLU A 459 24.79 32.22 -30.31
C GLU A 459 25.56 31.53 -29.17
N PRO A 460 26.59 30.71 -29.48
CA PRO A 460 27.39 30.08 -28.44
C PRO A 460 28.18 31.14 -27.64
N PRO A 461 28.35 30.96 -26.32
CA PRO A 461 29.16 31.86 -25.52
C PRO A 461 30.63 31.78 -25.97
N ALA A 462 31.24 32.96 -26.16
CA ALA A 462 32.63 33.12 -26.50
C ALA A 462 33.55 32.42 -25.48
N GLU A 463 34.44 31.55 -25.97
CA GLU A 463 35.54 30.98 -25.20
C GLU A 463 36.44 32.10 -24.65
N ALA A 464 36.59 32.15 -23.33
CA ALA A 464 37.66 32.92 -22.68
C ALA A 464 38.98 32.13 -22.80
N PRO A 465 40.11 32.80 -23.09
CA PRO A 465 41.40 32.14 -23.29
C PRO A 465 41.99 31.61 -21.97
N PRO A 466 42.86 30.59 -22.03
CA PRO A 466 43.44 29.96 -20.85
C PRO A 466 44.42 30.90 -20.13
N VAL A 467 44.26 30.99 -18.81
CA VAL A 467 45.22 31.65 -17.92
C VAL A 467 46.40 30.71 -17.71
N ASN A 468 47.58 31.16 -18.13
CA ASN A 468 48.89 30.57 -17.85
C ASN A 468 49.14 30.48 -16.33
N GLU A 469 49.41 29.27 -15.82
CA GLU A 469 50.23 29.07 -14.62
C GLU A 469 51.70 28.94 -15.04
N PRO A 470 52.65 29.67 -14.40
CA PRO A 470 54.05 29.46 -14.66
C PRO A 470 54.63 28.35 -13.76
N GLU A 471 55.34 27.42 -14.39
CA GLU A 471 56.31 26.53 -13.74
C GLU A 471 57.56 27.28 -13.25
N ALA A 472 58.22 26.62 -12.29
CA ALA A 472 59.59 26.76 -11.82
C ALA A 472 59.86 27.69 -10.62
N LEU A 473 60.24 27.06 -9.49
CA LEU A 473 61.64 27.11 -9.04
C LEU A 473 61.92 26.06 -7.93
N GLU A 474 62.96 25.28 -8.18
CA GLU A 474 63.68 24.42 -7.24
C GLU A 474 64.43 25.25 -6.18
N GLU A 475 64.59 24.71 -4.96
CA GLU A 475 65.78 24.77 -4.08
C GLU A 475 65.39 24.11 -2.74
N GLU A 476 65.87 22.90 -2.46
CA GLU A 476 67.10 22.57 -1.72
C GLU A 476 67.02 22.63 -0.18
N LEU A 477 67.32 21.45 0.40
CA LEU A 477 68.12 21.20 1.59
C LEU A 477 67.59 21.49 3.01
N HIS A 478 67.73 20.41 3.79
CA HIS A 478 68.32 20.30 5.13
C HIS A 478 67.43 19.93 6.33
N GLU A 479 67.78 18.75 6.85
CA GLU A 479 67.92 18.40 8.26
C GLU A 479 66.69 18.42 9.19
N ARG A 480 66.30 17.22 9.61
CA ARG A 480 66.19 16.83 11.03
C ARG A 480 66.03 15.32 11.13
N LYS A 481 67.14 14.63 11.42
CA LYS A 481 67.50 14.11 12.75
C LYS A 481 66.61 12.97 13.22
N GLU A 482 67.18 11.78 13.06
CA GLU A 482 67.00 10.61 13.92
C GLU A 482 67.03 11.00 15.40
N GLU A 483 66.20 10.33 16.21
CA GLU A 483 66.58 9.78 17.53
C GLU A 483 65.45 8.90 18.09
N PRO A 484 65.71 7.99 19.05
CA PRO A 484 65.58 6.57 18.78
C PRO A 484 64.63 5.82 19.74
N LEU A 485 64.49 4.52 19.48
CA LEU A 485 64.02 3.53 20.43
C LEU A 485 64.88 3.56 21.71
N VAL A 486 64.30 3.95 22.84
CA VAL A 486 63.99 3.17 24.06
C VAL A 486 63.07 4.00 24.95
#